data_AF-A0A848ZLL9-F1
#
_entry.id   AF-A0A848ZLL9-F1
#
_cell.length_a   1.000
_cell.length_b   1.000
_cell.length_c   1.000
_cell.angle_alpha   90.00
_cell.angle_beta   90.00
_cell.angle_gamma   90.00
#
_symmetry.space_group_name_H-M   'P 1'
#
loop_
_entity.id
_entity.type
_entity.pdbx_description
1 polymer ?
#
loop_
_entity_poly.entity_id
_entity_poly.type
_entity_poly.pdbx_seq_one_letter_code
_entity_poly.pdbx_strand_id
1 'polypeptide(L)'
;VEVQMLELDWVNQNMRNGEKPPIAYVHGELFGVGGVRTVPDNPRGTRSKSVENRALGKGLWNSYKVVCVDGTIKLSVNGKFVNGISQSSIKKGYLCLESEGAEIQFRNFKIIELPPGVTTAQQMVKHLD
;
A
#
# COMPACT_ATOMS: atom_id res chain seq x y z
N VAL A 1 -7.74 0.40 -3.00
CA VAL A 1 -6.81 0.69 -1.90
C VAL A 1 -5.46 0.95 -2.53
N GLU A 2 -4.73 1.91 -2.00
CA GLU A 2 -3.37 2.20 -2.43
C GLU A 2 -2.36 1.68 -1.41
N VAL A 3 -1.26 1.14 -1.92
CA VAL A 3 -0.05 0.84 -1.17
C VAL A 3 0.98 1.87 -1.60
N GLN A 4 1.14 2.92 -0.81
CA GLN A 4 1.95 4.07 -1.22
C GLN A 4 3.45 3.76 -1.11
N MET A 5 4.20 4.02 -2.19
CA MET A 5 5.64 3.79 -2.29
C MET A 5 6.33 5.07 -2.82
N LEU A 6 6.68 5.99 -1.91
CA LEU A 6 7.43 7.20 -2.28
C LEU A 6 8.91 7.06 -1.95
N GLU A 7 9.74 7.77 -2.72
CA GLU A 7 11.18 7.90 -2.47
C GLU A 7 11.42 8.69 -1.16
N LEU A 8 12.48 8.33 -0.41
CA LEU A 8 12.72 8.86 0.94
C LEU A 8 12.94 10.38 0.98
N ASP A 9 13.52 10.96 -0.07
CA ASP A 9 13.79 12.40 -0.19
C ASP A 9 12.52 13.20 -0.50
N TRP A 10 11.40 12.54 -0.83
CA TRP A 10 10.13 13.23 -1.11
C TRP A 10 9.73 14.17 0.03
N VAL A 11 9.98 13.81 1.30
CA VAL A 11 9.68 14.68 2.46
C VAL A 11 10.52 15.96 2.49
N ASN A 12 11.72 15.94 1.90
CA ASN A 12 12.57 17.12 1.80
C ASN A 12 12.14 18.02 0.64
N GLN A 13 11.67 17.41 -0.46
CA GLN A 13 11.20 18.14 -1.64
C GLN A 13 9.82 18.77 -1.44
N ASN A 14 9.00 18.21 -0.55
CA ASN A 14 7.61 18.62 -0.34
C ASN A 14 7.40 19.41 0.95
N MET A 15 8.40 20.20 1.35
CA MET A 15 8.28 21.09 2.51
C MET A 15 7.19 22.14 2.28
N ARG A 16 6.38 22.39 3.32
CA ARG A 16 5.33 23.40 3.30
C ARG A 16 5.53 24.33 4.48
N ASN A 17 5.63 25.63 4.22
CA ASN A 17 5.86 26.65 5.26
C ASN A 17 7.08 26.33 6.16
N GLY A 18 8.14 25.74 5.59
CA GLY A 18 9.35 25.36 6.33
C GLY A 18 9.26 24.05 7.11
N GLU A 19 8.12 23.35 7.08
CA GLU A 19 7.93 22.07 7.76
C GLU A 19 7.96 20.89 6.77
N LYS A 20 8.60 19.80 7.18
CA LYS A 20 8.61 18.55 6.41
C LYS A 20 7.29 17.81 6.59
N PRO A 21 6.75 17.17 5.54
CA PRO A 21 5.67 16.22 5.68
C PRO A 21 6.06 15.06 6.63
N PRO A 22 5.07 14.37 7.22
CA PRO A 22 5.32 13.19 8.02
C PRO A 22 6.12 12.13 7.27
N ILE A 23 7.11 11.52 7.93
CA ILE A 23 7.91 10.43 7.35
C ILE A 23 7.07 9.20 6.94
N ALA A 24 5.83 9.09 7.45
CA ALA A 24 4.87 8.06 7.09
C ALA A 24 4.60 7.96 5.58
N TYR A 25 4.70 9.07 4.84
CA TYR A 25 4.44 9.11 3.39
C TYR A 25 5.40 8.24 2.57
N VAL A 26 6.62 7.97 3.09
CA VAL A 26 7.70 7.29 2.35
C VAL A 26 7.99 5.87 2.84
N HIS A 27 7.17 5.33 3.75
CA HIS A 27 7.41 4.01 4.35
C HIS A 27 6.25 3.03 4.24
N GLY A 28 5.35 3.19 3.26
CA GLY A 28 4.28 2.21 3.02
C GLY A 28 2.97 2.58 3.70
N GLU A 29 2.47 3.80 3.46
CA GLU A 29 1.14 4.19 3.93
C GLU A 29 0.05 3.43 3.15
N LEU A 30 -1.05 3.09 3.84
CA LEU A 30 -2.18 2.37 3.27
C LEU A 30 -3.45 3.19 3.41
N PHE A 31 -4.23 3.31 2.34
CA PHE A 31 -5.51 4.03 2.38
C PHE A 31 -6.48 3.62 1.27
N GLY A 32 -7.77 3.87 1.53
CA GLY A 32 -8.82 3.76 0.52
C GLY A 32 -8.73 4.89 -0.51
N VAL A 33 -8.91 4.54 -1.78
CA VAL A 33 -8.95 5.48 -2.93
C VAL A 33 -10.30 5.35 -3.61
N GLY A 34 -10.80 6.42 -4.23
CA GLY A 34 -12.07 6.39 -4.98
C GLY A 34 -13.30 6.09 -4.11
N GLY A 35 -13.32 6.58 -2.86
CA GLY A 35 -14.44 6.37 -1.93
C GLY A 35 -14.42 5.03 -1.19
N VAL A 36 -13.41 4.19 -1.39
CA VAL A 36 -13.22 2.98 -0.58
C VAL A 36 -13.00 3.37 0.89
N ARG A 37 -13.78 2.76 1.78
CA ARG A 37 -13.67 2.96 3.23
C ARG A 37 -12.93 1.80 3.86
N THR A 38 -12.07 2.09 4.84
CA THR A 38 -11.20 1.14 5.53
C THR A 38 -11.02 1.58 6.98
N VAL A 39 -10.68 0.65 7.88
CA VAL A 39 -10.25 0.94 9.25
C VAL A 39 -8.73 0.83 9.32
N PRO A 40 -7.99 1.91 9.64
CA PRO A 40 -6.54 1.87 9.74
C PRO A 40 -6.06 1.15 11.01
N ASP A 41 -5.04 0.32 10.90
CA ASP A 41 -4.42 -0.32 12.07
C ASP A 41 -3.62 0.71 12.89
N ASN A 42 -2.95 1.64 12.20
CA ASN A 42 -2.09 2.68 12.79
C ASN A 42 -2.52 4.05 12.26
N PRO A 43 -3.56 4.67 12.85
CA PRO A 43 -4.22 5.81 12.25
C PRO A 43 -3.32 7.05 12.09
N ARG A 44 -3.41 7.66 10.91
CA ARG A 44 -3.06 9.05 10.62
C ARG A 44 -4.22 9.66 9.84
N GLY A 45 -5.30 9.96 10.55
CA GLY A 45 -6.61 10.23 9.94
C GLY A 45 -7.22 8.93 9.40
N THR A 46 -7.74 8.95 8.17
CA THR A 46 -8.31 7.78 7.49
C THR A 46 -7.25 6.83 6.91
N ARG A 47 -5.99 7.26 6.90
CA ARG A 47 -4.85 6.48 6.41
C ARG A 47 -4.20 5.70 7.54
N SER A 48 -3.58 4.58 7.21
CA SER A 48 -2.74 3.83 8.16
C SER A 48 -1.27 4.03 7.84
N LYS A 49 -0.47 4.45 8.83
CA LYS A 49 0.99 4.64 8.69
C LYS A 49 1.77 3.41 9.16
N SER A 50 2.98 3.21 8.62
CA SER A 50 3.85 2.14 9.09
C SER A 50 4.29 2.37 10.55
N VAL A 51 4.35 1.30 11.34
CA VAL A 51 4.94 1.34 12.70
C VAL A 51 6.46 1.33 12.68
N GLU A 52 7.05 0.93 11.56
CA GLU A 52 8.49 0.86 11.40
C GLU A 52 8.91 1.29 9.98
N ASN A 53 9.97 2.10 9.92
CA ASN A 53 10.52 2.66 8.70
C ASN A 53 11.56 1.71 8.13
N ARG A 54 11.23 1.02 7.03
CA ARG A 54 12.10 0.00 6.43
C ARG A 54 12.44 0.21 4.96
N ALA A 55 11.87 1.22 4.32
CA ALA A 55 12.17 1.50 2.91
C ALA A 55 13.60 2.04 2.77
N LEU A 56 14.28 1.58 1.73
CA LEU A 56 15.62 1.99 1.31
C LEU A 56 15.52 3.10 0.26
N GLY A 57 16.52 3.99 0.23
CA GLY A 57 16.55 5.12 -0.70
C GLY A 57 16.87 4.73 -2.15
N LYS A 58 16.89 5.74 -3.02
CA LYS A 58 17.19 5.62 -4.45
C LYS A 58 18.40 4.71 -4.76
N GLY A 59 18.23 3.87 -5.78
CA GLY A 59 19.26 2.93 -6.26
C GLY A 59 19.28 1.58 -5.54
N LEU A 60 18.53 1.45 -4.45
CA LEU A 60 18.39 0.20 -3.71
C LEU A 60 17.02 -0.44 -3.97
N TRP A 61 17.01 -1.77 -4.05
CA TRP A 61 15.78 -2.53 -4.24
C TRP A 61 15.04 -2.71 -2.92
N ASN A 62 13.75 -2.37 -2.94
CA ASN A 62 12.83 -2.66 -1.85
C ASN A 62 11.96 -3.87 -2.20
N SER A 63 11.72 -4.74 -1.22
CA SER A 63 10.80 -5.86 -1.33
C SER A 63 9.51 -5.55 -0.59
N TYR A 64 8.39 -5.57 -1.31
CA TYR A 64 7.06 -5.41 -0.74
C TYR A 64 6.28 -6.72 -0.82
N LYS A 65 5.59 -7.06 0.26
CA LYS A 65 4.63 -8.17 0.29
C LYS A 65 3.31 -7.63 0.82
N VAL A 66 2.26 -7.79 0.02
CA VAL A 66 0.90 -7.38 0.36
C VAL A 66 0.06 -8.63 0.52
N VAL A 67 -0.59 -8.78 1.66
CA VAL A 67 -1.49 -9.92 1.95
C VAL A 67 -2.90 -9.39 2.10
N CYS A 68 -3.80 -9.83 1.23
CA CYS A 68 -5.19 -9.38 1.18
C CYS A 68 -6.12 -10.56 1.53
N VAL A 69 -6.83 -10.47 2.66
CA VAL A 69 -7.75 -11.51 3.14
C VAL A 69 -9.01 -10.86 3.68
N ASP A 70 -10.15 -11.14 3.07
CA ASP A 70 -11.48 -10.72 3.53
C ASP A 70 -11.62 -9.22 3.90
N GLY A 71 -11.05 -8.33 3.07
CA GLY A 71 -11.06 -6.89 3.31
C GLY A 71 -10.02 -6.40 4.34
N THR A 72 -9.17 -7.29 4.83
CA THR A 72 -7.94 -6.97 5.55
C THR A 72 -6.77 -6.95 4.57
N ILE A 73 -5.92 -5.94 4.67
CA ILE A 73 -4.70 -5.81 3.88
C ILE A 73 -3.55 -5.59 4.86
N LYS A 74 -2.53 -6.44 4.80
CA LYS A 74 -1.29 -6.31 5.57
C LYS A 74 -0.12 -6.04 4.63
N LEU A 75 0.72 -5.09 5.02
CA LEU A 75 1.90 -4.68 4.26
C LEU A 75 3.17 -5.09 4.99
N SER A 76 4.04 -5.79 4.29
CA SER A 76 5.42 -6.04 4.68
C SER A 76 6.38 -5.31 3.76
N VAL A 77 7.37 -4.65 4.36
CA VAL A 77 8.46 -3.93 3.69
C VAL A 77 9.78 -4.51 4.16
N ASN A 78 10.60 -4.97 3.22
CA ASN A 78 11.92 -5.56 3.48
C ASN A 78 11.89 -6.61 4.60
N GLY A 79 10.96 -7.56 4.46
CA GLY A 79 10.88 -8.78 5.29
C GLY A 79 10.02 -8.67 6.55
N LYS A 80 9.51 -7.50 6.92
CA LYS A 80 8.72 -7.31 8.15
C LYS A 80 7.37 -6.68 7.87
N PHE A 81 6.31 -7.22 8.47
CA PHE A 81 4.98 -6.58 8.47
C PHE A 81 5.02 -5.31 9.31
N VAL A 82 4.77 -4.17 8.66
CA VAL A 82 4.89 -2.84 9.26
C VAL A 82 3.59 -2.06 9.26
N ASN A 83 2.59 -2.48 8.48
CA ASN A 83 1.35 -1.74 8.38
C ASN A 83 0.17 -2.65 7.98
N GLY A 84 -1.04 -2.12 8.14
CA GLY A 84 -2.26 -2.77 7.68
C GLY A 84 -3.48 -1.87 7.74
N ILE A 85 -4.53 -2.33 7.07
CA ILE A 85 -5.88 -1.80 7.16
C ILE A 85 -6.85 -2.99 7.20
N SER A 86 -8.04 -2.76 7.74
CA SER A 86 -9.10 -3.77 7.83
C SER A 86 -10.45 -3.22 7.38
N GLN A 87 -11.44 -4.10 7.29
CA GLN A 87 -12.83 -3.75 6.97
C GLN A 87 -12.98 -2.92 5.68
N SER A 88 -12.19 -3.23 4.64
CA SER A 88 -12.35 -2.59 3.35
C SER A 88 -13.78 -2.78 2.83
N SER A 89 -14.44 -1.68 2.47
CA SER A 89 -15.79 -1.71 1.89
C SER A 89 -15.82 -2.39 0.52
N ILE A 90 -14.66 -2.55 -0.13
CA ILE A 90 -14.49 -3.27 -1.38
C ILE A 90 -13.47 -4.40 -1.17
N LYS A 91 -13.87 -5.64 -1.49
CA LYS A 91 -13.05 -6.86 -1.32
C LYS A 91 -12.58 -7.46 -2.65
N LYS A 92 -12.68 -6.71 -3.74
CA LYS A 92 -12.34 -7.13 -5.11
C LYS A 92 -11.70 -5.99 -5.90
N GLY A 93 -10.87 -6.31 -6.87
CA GLY A 93 -10.29 -5.30 -7.75
C GLY A 93 -9.20 -5.86 -8.64
N TYR A 94 -8.72 -5.02 -9.54
CA TYR A 94 -7.51 -5.28 -10.32
C TYR A 94 -6.31 -4.64 -9.63
N LEU A 95 -5.11 -5.12 -9.97
CA LEU A 95 -3.86 -4.51 -9.52
C LEU A 95 -3.39 -3.51 -10.59
N CYS A 96 -2.97 -2.33 -10.15
CA CYS A 96 -2.38 -1.31 -10.99
C CYS A 96 -0.99 -0.99 -10.44
N LEU A 97 0.00 -0.91 -11.32
CA LEU A 97 1.30 -0.34 -11.01
C LEU A 97 1.28 1.11 -11.46
N GLU A 98 1.36 2.02 -10.49
CA GLU A 98 1.32 3.45 -10.73
C GLU A 98 2.72 4.06 -10.58
N SER A 99 2.98 5.08 -11.40
CA SER A 99 4.19 5.89 -11.36
C SER A 99 3.78 7.36 -11.41
N GLU A 100 4.09 8.11 -10.35
CA GLU A 100 3.83 9.55 -10.28
C GLU A 100 5.13 10.28 -9.91
N GLY A 101 5.43 11.38 -10.63
CA GLY A 101 6.51 12.31 -10.29
C GLY A 101 7.93 11.92 -10.69
N ALA A 102 8.26 10.62 -10.78
CA ALA A 102 9.58 10.15 -11.22
C ALA A 102 9.50 8.75 -11.85
N GLU A 103 10.61 8.31 -12.46
CA GLU A 103 10.75 6.93 -12.93
C GLU A 103 10.75 5.95 -11.74
N ILE A 104 10.02 4.84 -11.89
CA ILE A 104 10.06 3.70 -10.98
C ILE A 104 10.26 2.41 -11.79
N GLN A 105 11.05 1.49 -11.23
CA GLN A 105 11.33 0.19 -11.84
C GLN A 105 10.75 -0.92 -10.97
N PHE A 106 9.96 -1.81 -11.60
CA PHE A 106 9.39 -2.98 -10.95
C PHE A 106 10.06 -4.25 -11.47
N ARG A 107 10.31 -5.22 -10.58
CA ARG A 107 10.78 -6.55 -10.97
C ARG A 107 10.25 -7.61 -10.03
N ASN A 108 10.29 -8.88 -10.46
CA ASN A 108 9.89 -10.04 -9.66
C ASN A 108 8.44 -9.95 -9.14
N PHE A 109 7.54 -9.42 -9.96
CA PHE A 109 6.12 -9.32 -9.62
C PHE A 109 5.50 -10.72 -9.61
N LYS A 110 4.97 -11.14 -8.47
CA LYS A 110 4.37 -12.46 -8.27
C LYS A 110 3.04 -12.31 -7.56
N ILE A 111 2.03 -12.96 -8.09
CA ILE A 111 0.72 -13.10 -7.46
C ILE A 111 0.58 -14.56 -7.03
N ILE A 112 0.12 -14.76 -5.80
CA ILE A 112 -0.25 -16.07 -5.27
C ILE A 112 -1.71 -15.98 -4.89
N GLU A 113 -2.55 -16.71 -5.62
CA GLU A 113 -3.95 -16.84 -5.28
C GLU A 113 -4.08 -17.63 -3.99
N LEU A 114 -4.88 -17.12 -3.06
CA LEU A 114 -5.22 -17.83 -1.83
C LEU A 114 -6.33 -18.84 -2.13
N PRO A 115 -6.42 -19.95 -1.38
CA PRO A 115 -7.54 -20.88 -1.49
C PRO A 115 -8.89 -20.14 -1.37
N PRO A 116 -9.94 -20.63 -2.06
CA PRO A 116 -11.26 -20.04 -1.95
C PRO A 116 -11.70 -19.94 -0.49
N GLY A 117 -12.21 -18.77 -0.10
CA GLY A 117 -12.72 -18.49 1.24
C GLY A 117 -14.21 -18.18 1.23
N VAL A 118 -14.61 -17.22 2.05
CA VAL A 118 -16.02 -16.78 2.21
C VAL A 118 -16.46 -15.72 1.18
N THR A 119 -15.70 -15.51 0.11
CA THR A 119 -15.98 -14.49 -0.92
C THR A 119 -17.15 -14.90 -1.82
N THR A 120 -18.11 -14.00 -2.01
CA THR A 120 -19.25 -14.24 -2.91
C THR A 120 -18.90 -13.94 -4.37
N ALA A 121 -19.73 -14.37 -5.32
CA ALA A 121 -19.55 -14.04 -6.75
C ALA A 121 -19.55 -12.52 -7.00
N GLN A 122 -20.33 -11.75 -6.24
CA GLN A 122 -20.35 -10.30 -6.30
C GLN A 122 -19.05 -9.67 -5.79
N GLN A 123 -18.24 -10.41 -5.02
CA GLN A 123 -16.92 -10.03 -4.53
C GLN A 123 -15.79 -10.59 -5.41
N MET A 124 -16.10 -11.00 -6.65
CA MET A 124 -15.10 -11.31 -7.66
C MET A 124 -15.16 -10.30 -8.80
N VAL A 125 -13.99 -9.97 -9.36
CA VAL A 125 -13.89 -9.21 -10.61
C VAL A 125 -14.09 -10.16 -11.79
N LYS A 126 -14.42 -9.61 -12.95
CA LYS A 126 -14.38 -10.41 -14.18
C LYS A 126 -12.92 -10.73 -14.50
N HIS A 127 -12.68 -11.91 -15.07
CA HIS A 127 -11.39 -12.18 -15.67
C HIS A 127 -11.18 -11.20 -16.83
N LEU A 128 -9.98 -10.65 -16.96
CA LEU A 128 -9.59 -9.88 -18.13
C LEU A 128 -8.96 -10.85 -19.12
N ASP A 129 -9.50 -10.90 -20.33
CA ASP A 129 -8.96 -11.72 -21.42
C ASP A 129 -7.70 -11.10 -22.03
#